data_AF-A0A7G9WG95-F1
#
_entry.id   AF-A0A7G9WG95-F1
#
_cell.length_a   1.000
_cell.length_b   1.000
_cell.length_c   1.000
_cell.angle_alpha   90.00
_cell.angle_beta   90.00
_cell.angle_gamma   90.00
#
_symmetry.space_group_name_H-M   'P 1'
#
loop_
_entity.id
_entity.type
_entity.pdbx_description
1 polymer ?
#
loop_
_entity_poly.entity_id
_entity_poly.type
_entity_poly.pdbx_seq_one_letter_code
_entity_poly.pdbx_strand_id
1 'polypeptide(L)'
;MEALEERTFDRLIYDSAHPLTAVQVVLKSGQGILPRGTVIAQSSLGEGNVVLGTTAQAAVTGDNPKPAETLKAAWILCDSTDTGTNGTVVASCYETGHFNRTALTVKESYTMTAADEADLRNAGIYLSTAMD
;
A
#
# COMPACT_ATOMS: atom_id res chain seq x y z
N MET A 1 -6.69 25.51 28.36
CA MET A 1 -7.26 24.17 28.60
C MET A 1 -6.74 23.33 27.46
N GLU A 2 -5.59 22.71 27.65
CA GLU A 2 -4.95 21.87 26.64
C GLU A 2 -5.81 20.62 26.52
N ALA A 3 -6.40 20.40 25.35
CA ALA A 3 -7.12 19.16 25.09
C ALA A 3 -6.09 18.04 25.15
N LEU A 4 -6.25 17.11 26.09
CA LEU A 4 -5.51 15.87 26.07
C LEU A 4 -5.95 15.14 24.80
N GLU A 5 -5.14 15.20 23.75
CA GLU A 5 -5.34 14.40 22.54
C GLU A 5 -5.52 12.94 22.98
N GLU A 6 -6.72 12.41 22.73
CA GLU A 6 -7.01 11.00 22.93
C GLU A 6 -6.07 10.22 22.02
N ARG A 7 -5.03 9.62 22.60
CA ARG A 7 -4.09 8.74 21.88
C ARG A 7 -4.82 7.45 21.50
N THR A 8 -5.61 7.52 20.44
CA THR A 8 -6.17 6.34 19.79
C THR A 8 -5.04 5.61 19.09
N PHE A 9 -4.71 4.41 19.55
CA PHE A 9 -3.80 3.53 18.82
C PHE A 9 -4.49 3.08 17.53
N ASP A 10 -3.81 3.23 16.40
CA ASP A 10 -4.31 2.87 15.06
C ASP A 10 -4.38 1.34 14.83
N ARG A 11 -3.88 0.54 15.78
CA ARG A 11 -3.90 -0.94 15.79
C ARG A 11 -3.36 -1.56 14.49
N LEU A 12 -2.49 -0.83 13.78
CA LEU A 12 -1.99 -1.23 12.47
C LEU A 12 -1.02 -2.41 12.59
N ILE A 13 -0.12 -2.38 13.58
CA ILE A 13 0.81 -3.47 13.87
C ILE A 13 0.08 -4.51 14.71
N TYR A 14 0.03 -5.75 14.23
CA TYR A 14 -0.61 -6.86 14.91
C TYR A 14 0.29 -7.48 15.98
N ASP A 15 1.55 -7.70 15.63
CA ASP A 15 2.54 -8.36 16.49
C ASP A 15 3.96 -7.90 16.14
N SER A 16 4.86 -7.97 17.13
CA SER A 16 6.26 -7.54 17.00
C SER A 16 7.26 -8.68 16.90
N ALA A 17 6.82 -9.93 16.77
CA ALA A 17 7.71 -11.08 16.59
C ALA A 17 8.38 -11.09 15.22
N HIS A 18 7.76 -10.45 14.22
CA HIS A 18 8.37 -10.23 12.91
C HIS A 18 9.09 -8.87 12.90
N PRO A 19 10.33 -8.79 12.39
CA PRO A 19 11.01 -7.52 12.25
C PRO A 19 10.18 -6.59 11.37
N LEU A 20 10.02 -5.35 11.84
CA LEU A 20 9.32 -4.30 11.12
C LEU A 20 10.36 -3.46 10.38
N THR A 21 10.52 -3.66 9.07
CA THR A 21 11.46 -2.88 8.25
C THR A 21 10.70 -1.94 7.32
N ALA A 22 11.27 -0.76 7.08
CA ALA A 22 10.71 0.23 6.16
C ALA A 22 11.72 0.59 5.07
N VAL A 23 11.21 0.85 3.88
CA VAL A 23 11.95 1.25 2.69
C VAL A 23 11.28 2.46 2.05
N GLN A 24 12.04 3.18 1.22
CA GLN A 24 11.50 4.26 0.41
C GLN A 24 10.90 3.68 -0.87
N VAL A 25 9.62 3.96 -1.11
CA VAL A 25 8.87 3.51 -2.28
C VAL A 25 8.42 4.72 -3.08
N VAL A 26 8.63 4.66 -4.40
CA VAL A 26 8.14 5.68 -5.33
C VAL A 26 6.67 5.42 -5.62
N LEU A 27 5.80 6.38 -5.30
CA LEU A 27 4.37 6.35 -5.60
C LEU A 27 4.05 7.22 -6.81
N LYS A 28 3.05 6.80 -7.59
CA LYS A 28 2.47 7.61 -8.66
C LYS A 28 1.70 8.79 -8.05
N SER A 29 1.78 9.97 -8.66
CA SER A 29 0.96 11.11 -8.26
C SER A 29 -0.53 10.92 -8.63
N GLY A 30 -1.40 11.80 -8.12
CA GLY A 30 -2.80 11.86 -8.49
C GLY A 30 -3.71 10.85 -7.76
N GLN A 31 -3.22 10.26 -6.68
CA GLN A 31 -3.99 9.32 -5.84
C GLN A 31 -4.61 10.00 -4.62
N GLY A 32 -4.39 11.31 -4.46
CA GLY A 32 -4.81 12.09 -3.30
C GLY A 32 -3.92 11.82 -2.07
N ILE A 33 -4.51 12.02 -0.90
CA ILE A 33 -3.88 11.77 0.40
C ILE A 33 -4.14 10.32 0.79
N LEU A 34 -3.07 9.53 0.85
CA LEU A 34 -3.11 8.14 1.29
C LEU A 34 -2.82 8.09 2.80
N PRO A 35 -3.70 7.50 3.62
CA PRO A 35 -3.44 7.35 5.05
C PRO A 35 -2.37 6.28 5.32
N ARG A 36 -1.78 6.33 6.52
CA ARG A 36 -0.95 5.25 7.07
C ARG A 36 -1.74 3.93 7.05
N GLY A 37 -1.07 2.81 6.74
CA GLY A 37 -1.73 1.52 6.62
C GLY A 37 -2.36 1.24 5.26
N THR A 38 -2.22 2.17 4.30
CA THR A 38 -2.64 1.92 2.92
C THR A 38 -1.74 0.89 2.25
N VAL A 39 -2.34 -0.12 1.63
CA VAL A 39 -1.62 -1.15 0.88
C VAL A 39 -1.22 -0.62 -0.50
N ILE A 40 0.05 -0.74 -0.83
CA ILE A 40 0.65 -0.30 -2.08
C ILE A 40 0.93 -1.52 -2.97
N ALA A 41 0.50 -1.42 -4.21
CA ALA A 41 0.76 -2.38 -5.27
C ALA A 41 1.94 -1.93 -6.15
N GLN A 42 2.88 -2.84 -6.36
CA GLN A 42 3.98 -2.67 -7.28
C GLN A 42 3.48 -2.70 -8.72
N SER A 43 3.83 -1.66 -9.50
CA SER A 43 3.57 -1.61 -10.93
C SER A 43 4.72 -2.24 -11.72
N SER A 44 4.38 -3.09 -12.70
CA SER A 44 5.35 -3.65 -13.64
C SER A 44 5.83 -2.67 -14.71
N LEU A 45 5.24 -1.48 -14.81
CA LEU A 45 5.63 -0.47 -15.80
C LEU A 45 6.70 0.51 -15.27
N GLY A 46 6.97 0.50 -13.97
CA GLY A 46 7.99 1.38 -13.37
C GLY A 46 7.62 2.86 -13.34
N GLU A 47 6.37 3.23 -13.63
CA GLU A 47 5.87 4.63 -13.63
C GLU A 47 5.40 5.10 -12.23
N GLY A 48 5.90 4.47 -11.17
CA GLY A 48 5.45 4.67 -9.79
C GLY A 48 4.40 3.65 -9.35
N ASN A 49 4.39 3.37 -8.05
CA ASN A 49 3.51 2.38 -7.44
C ASN A 49 2.19 3.03 -6.98
N VAL A 50 1.13 2.23 -6.89
CA VAL A 50 -0.23 2.73 -6.71
C VAL A 50 -0.92 2.03 -5.54
N VAL A 51 -2.00 2.61 -5.02
CA VAL A 51 -2.86 1.96 -4.02
C VAL A 51 -3.43 0.67 -4.59
N LEU A 52 -3.43 -0.38 -3.77
CA LEU A 52 -4.02 -1.67 -4.13
C LEU A 52 -5.51 -1.50 -4.48
N GLY A 53 -5.92 -2.15 -5.57
CA GLY A 53 -7.25 -1.99 -6.16
C GLY A 53 -7.33 -0.94 -7.29
N THR A 54 -6.22 -0.26 -7.60
CA THR A 54 -6.13 0.54 -8.83
C THR A 54 -6.28 -0.34 -10.07
N THR A 55 -6.97 0.16 -11.09
CA THR A 55 -7.14 -0.53 -12.37
C THR A 55 -5.82 -0.50 -13.13
N ALA A 56 -5.28 -1.66 -13.46
CA ALA A 56 -4.06 -1.77 -14.26
C ALA A 56 -4.27 -1.21 -15.67
N GLN A 57 -3.27 -0.52 -16.19
CA GLN A 57 -3.26 -0.03 -17.57
C GLN A 57 -3.29 -1.21 -18.56
N ALA A 58 -4.20 -1.13 -19.54
CA ALA A 58 -4.25 -2.10 -20.64
C ALA A 58 -3.02 -1.98 -21.54
N ALA A 59 -2.71 -3.06 -22.26
CA ALA A 59 -1.67 -3.03 -23.27
C ALA A 59 -1.99 -1.98 -24.34
N VAL A 60 -0.98 -1.23 -24.76
CA VAL A 60 -1.07 -0.31 -25.89
C VAL A 60 -0.51 -1.02 -27.11
N THR A 61 -1.28 -1.03 -28.21
CA THR A 61 -0.84 -1.55 -29.52
C THR A 61 -0.64 -0.39 -30.50
N GLY A 62 0.24 -0.55 -31.48
CA GLY A 62 0.55 0.47 -32.50
C GLY A 62 2.02 0.91 -32.49
N ASP A 63 2.29 2.17 -32.89
CA ASP A 63 3.64 2.69 -33.16
C ASP A 63 4.57 2.76 -31.93
N ASN A 64 4.04 2.60 -30.71
CA ASN A 64 4.84 2.48 -29.50
C ASN A 64 4.17 1.48 -28.53
N PRO A 65 4.32 0.17 -28.76
CA PRO A 65 3.59 -0.83 -28.00
C PRO A 65 4.07 -0.85 -26.55
N LYS A 66 3.13 -0.89 -25.61
CA LYS A 66 3.40 -1.09 -24.18
C LYS A 66 2.71 -2.38 -23.72
N PRO A 67 3.38 -3.24 -22.93
CA PRO A 67 2.74 -4.40 -22.35
C PRO A 67 1.61 -3.98 -21.39
N ALA A 68 0.68 -4.89 -21.12
CA ALA A 68 -0.31 -4.67 -20.06
C ALA A 68 0.40 -4.52 -18.71
N GLU A 69 -0.08 -3.59 -17.91
CA GLU A 69 0.40 -3.41 -16.54
C GLU A 69 -0.07 -4.58 -15.67
N THR A 70 0.79 -5.00 -14.77
CA THR A 70 0.43 -5.86 -13.64
C THR A 70 0.67 -5.10 -12.35
N LEU A 71 -0.25 -5.25 -11.40
CA LEU A 71 -0.22 -4.63 -10.09
C LEU A 71 -0.24 -5.74 -9.05
N LYS A 72 0.77 -5.78 -8.17
CA LYS A 72 0.89 -6.80 -7.11
C LYS A 72 1.06 -6.16 -5.75
N ALA A 73 0.28 -6.57 -4.76
CA ALA A 73 0.40 -6.06 -3.40
C ALA A 73 1.81 -6.33 -2.84
N ALA A 74 2.50 -5.30 -2.35
CA ALA A 74 3.91 -5.43 -1.98
C ALA A 74 4.30 -4.67 -0.69
N TRP A 75 3.68 -3.51 -0.42
CA TRP A 75 4.07 -2.67 0.72
C TRP A 75 2.86 -2.09 1.46
N ILE A 76 3.11 -1.56 2.67
CA ILE A 76 2.11 -0.82 3.46
C ILE A 76 2.68 0.55 3.84
N LEU A 77 1.92 1.63 3.66
CA LEU A 77 2.38 2.98 4.00
C LEU A 77 2.69 3.13 5.51
N CYS A 78 3.88 3.66 5.83
CA CYS A 78 4.29 3.95 7.21
C CYS A 78 3.62 5.20 7.76
N ASP A 79 3.37 6.19 6.90
CA ASP A 79 2.85 7.50 7.26
C ASP A 79 1.86 7.97 6.20
N SER A 80 0.99 8.92 6.57
CA SER A 80 0.11 9.53 5.58
C SER A 80 0.92 10.32 4.56
N THR A 81 0.63 10.10 3.27
CA THR A 81 1.37 10.70 2.16
C THR A 81 0.41 11.34 1.18
N ASP A 82 0.59 12.63 0.91
CA ASP A 82 -0.05 13.30 -0.22
C ASP A 82 0.74 13.01 -1.50
N THR A 83 0.08 12.39 -2.48
CA THR A 83 0.70 12.05 -3.77
C THR A 83 0.73 13.22 -4.74
N GLY A 84 0.12 14.36 -4.39
CA GLY A 84 0.06 15.54 -5.25
C GLY A 84 -0.62 15.23 -6.59
N THR A 85 -0.33 16.05 -7.59
CA THR A 85 -1.00 15.96 -8.91
C THR A 85 -0.08 15.61 -10.07
N ASN A 86 1.24 15.70 -9.90
CA ASN A 86 2.21 15.55 -11.00
C ASN A 86 3.44 14.74 -10.57
N GLY A 87 3.97 13.94 -11.50
CA GLY A 87 5.20 13.17 -11.31
C GLY A 87 5.04 11.99 -10.35
N THR A 88 6.03 11.82 -9.49
CA THR A 88 6.07 10.78 -8.45
C THR A 88 6.44 11.38 -7.11
N VAL A 89 5.98 10.74 -6.04
CA VAL A 89 6.35 11.09 -4.65
C VAL A 89 7.09 9.91 -4.03
N VAL A 90 8.07 10.17 -3.17
CA VAL A 90 8.73 9.13 -2.39
C VAL A 90 8.06 9.04 -1.03
N ALA A 91 7.62 7.84 -0.65
CA ALA A 91 6.97 7.57 0.62
C ALA A 91 7.71 6.47 1.40
N SER A 92 7.67 6.55 2.73
CA SER A 92 8.14 5.46 3.59
C SER A 92 7.07 4.38 3.67
N CYS A 93 7.42 3.15 3.28
CA CYS A 93 6.53 2.00 3.36
C CYS A 93 7.20 0.84 4.09
N TYR A 94 6.41 0.07 4.82
CA TYR A 94 6.84 -1.18 5.41
C TYR A 94 7.08 -2.22 4.31
N GLU A 95 8.26 -2.81 4.35
CA GLU A 95 8.67 -3.93 3.50
C GLU A 95 8.36 -5.27 4.17
N THR A 96 8.55 -5.36 5.48
CA THR A 96 8.26 -6.57 6.26
C THR A 96 7.55 -6.22 7.56
N GLY A 97 6.78 -7.16 8.10
CA GLY A 97 6.12 -7.03 9.40
C GLY A 97 4.82 -7.82 9.50
N HIS A 98 4.17 -7.72 10.67
CA HIS A 98 2.88 -8.37 10.94
C HIS A 98 1.81 -7.33 11.23
N PHE A 99 0.80 -7.25 10.36
CA PHE A 99 -0.20 -6.17 10.36
C PHE A 99 -1.61 -6.69 10.61
N ASN A 100 -2.43 -5.83 11.19
CA ASN A 100 -3.83 -6.10 11.42
C ASN A 100 -4.62 -5.88 10.12
N ARG A 101 -5.21 -6.95 9.60
CA ARG A 101 -5.95 -6.95 8.34
C ARG A 101 -7.12 -5.96 8.32
N THR A 102 -7.74 -5.69 9.47
CA THR A 102 -8.89 -4.76 9.59
C THR A 102 -8.47 -3.30 9.65
N ALA A 103 -7.21 -3.01 9.97
CA ALA A 103 -6.65 -1.65 9.99
C ALA A 103 -6.07 -1.22 8.64
N LEU A 104 -5.96 -2.14 7.67
CA LEU A 104 -5.43 -1.83 6.35
C LEU A 104 -6.43 -1.07 5.49
N THR A 105 -5.91 -0.09 4.75
CA THR A 105 -6.67 0.67 3.76
C THR A 105 -6.33 0.20 2.35
N VAL A 106 -7.33 0.02 1.51
CA VAL A 106 -7.19 -0.23 0.07
C VAL A 106 -8.05 0.78 -0.69
N LYS A 107 -8.00 0.76 -2.02
CA LYS A 107 -8.86 1.65 -2.82
C LYS A 107 -10.34 1.43 -2.45
N GLU A 108 -11.11 2.51 -2.46
CA GLU A 108 -12.55 2.43 -2.24
C GLU A 108 -13.21 1.42 -3.19
N SER A 109 -14.16 0.65 -2.68
CA SER A 109 -14.88 -0.42 -3.39
C SER A 109 -14.02 -1.61 -3.83
N TYR A 110 -12.73 -1.66 -3.47
CA TYR A 110 -11.90 -2.82 -3.69
C TYR A 110 -11.92 -3.75 -2.47
N THR A 111 -12.09 -5.04 -2.73
CA THR A 111 -11.99 -6.08 -1.70
C THR A 111 -10.69 -6.84 -1.92
N MET A 112 -9.80 -6.81 -0.93
CA MET A 112 -8.56 -7.59 -0.96
C MET A 112 -8.88 -9.08 -1.11
N THR A 113 -8.20 -9.71 -2.06
CA THR A 113 -8.38 -11.11 -2.41
C THR A 113 -7.33 -12.00 -1.74
N ALA A 114 -7.54 -13.31 -1.79
CA ALA A 114 -6.55 -14.28 -1.33
C ALA A 114 -5.23 -14.21 -2.13
N ALA A 115 -5.27 -13.76 -3.39
CA ALA A 115 -4.07 -13.57 -4.19
C ALA A 115 -3.24 -12.40 -3.67
N ASP A 116 -3.87 -11.28 -3.31
CA ASP A 116 -3.18 -10.12 -2.74
C ASP A 116 -2.55 -10.47 -1.38
N GLU A 117 -3.25 -11.25 -0.55
CA GLU A 117 -2.70 -11.74 0.72
C GLU A 117 -1.51 -12.68 0.52
N ALA A 118 -1.53 -13.49 -0.54
CA ALA A 118 -0.39 -14.33 -0.91
C ALA A 118 0.80 -13.49 -1.42
N ASP A 119 0.54 -12.46 -2.22
CA ASP A 119 1.58 -11.53 -2.70
C ASP A 119 2.23 -10.77 -1.54
N LEU A 120 1.44 -10.25 -0.60
CA LEU A 120 1.96 -9.61 0.63
C LEU A 120 2.80 -10.59 1.46
N ARG A 121 2.33 -11.83 1.63
CA ARG A 121 3.09 -12.85 2.36
C ARG A 121 4.43 -13.15 1.68
N ASN A 122 4.44 -13.22 0.35
CA ASN A 122 5.67 -13.42 -0.43
C ASN A 122 6.62 -12.22 -0.34
N ALA A 123 6.09 -11.01 -0.13
CA ALA A 123 6.88 -9.81 0.12
C ALA A 123 7.42 -9.72 1.56
N GLY A 124 6.98 -10.57 2.49
CA GLY A 124 7.38 -10.56 3.90
C GLY A 124 6.41 -9.80 4.82
N ILE A 125 5.21 -9.49 4.32
CA ILE A 125 4.12 -8.84 5.05
C ILE A 125 3.08 -9.89 5.45
N TYR A 126 2.94 -10.11 6.75
CA TYR A 126 2.00 -11.06 7.32
C TYR A 126 0.76 -10.34 7.82
N LEU A 127 -0.40 -10.96 7.61
CA LEU A 127 -1.69 -10.39 7.97
C LEU A 127 -2.41 -11.31 8.93
N SER A 128 -3.01 -10.72 9.97
CA SER A 128 -3.93 -11.41 10.85
C SER A 128 -5.05 -10.47 11.25
N THR A 129 -6.23 -11.03 11.46
CA THR A 129 -7.35 -10.29 12.02
C THR A 129 -7.26 -10.37 13.52
N ALA A 130 -7.20 -9.22 14.21
CA ALA A 130 -7.48 -9.21 15.64
C ALA A 130 -8.89 -9.75 15.82
N MET A 131 -9.00 -10.88 16.54
CA MET A 131 -10.30 -11.28 17.08
C MET A 131 -10.72 -10.19 18.06
N ASP A 132 -11.96 -9.74 17.92
CA ASP A 132 -12.57 -8.70 18.76
C ASP A 132 -12.55 -9.09 20.25
#